data_AF-A0A4Q4Y2H5-F1
#
_entry.id   AF-A0A4Q4Y2H5-F1
#
_cell.length_a   1.000
_cell.length_b   1.000
_cell.length_c   1.000
_cell.angle_alpha   90.00
_cell.angle_beta   90.00
_cell.angle_gamma   90.00
#
_symmetry.space_group_name_H-M   'P 1'
#
loop_
_entity.id
_entity.type
_entity.pdbx_description
1 polymer ?
#
loop_
_entity_poly.entity_id
_entity_poly.type
_entity_poly.pdbx_seq_one_letter_code
_entity_poly.pdbx_strand_id
1 'polypeptide(L)'
;MAQQHSNAPIDNRDVEDWKNRFNEVLAQPADVVKSRSPADAQPWYASFFGCFNPVDLCLITWCLPCVTFGKTHHRLRENGNLEGYEPINTSCLLFCGAGCFGLHWIPMSMQRADVRKKYNLEGSCLLDIAASCCCGCCSLVQQDKEAAHREPLVNESLDTQQQYQTSSGMEYKPQGQS
;
A
#
# COMPACT_ATOMS: atom_id res chain seq x y z
N MET A 1 -18.98 -14.74 -19.59
CA MET A 1 -19.50 -15.47 -18.42
C MET A 1 -19.08 -14.66 -17.20
N ALA A 2 -20.04 -14.15 -16.44
CA ALA A 2 -19.78 -13.33 -15.27
C ALA A 2 -18.94 -14.15 -14.26
N GLN A 3 -17.77 -13.63 -13.86
CA GLN A 3 -16.97 -14.22 -12.80
C GLN A 3 -17.81 -14.22 -11.53
N GLN A 4 -18.07 -15.42 -11.00
CA GLN A 4 -18.72 -15.59 -9.70
C GLN A 4 -17.77 -15.02 -8.64
N HIS A 5 -18.09 -13.85 -8.10
CA HIS A 5 -17.48 -13.34 -6.87
C HIS A 5 -17.87 -14.29 -5.74
N SER A 6 -16.98 -15.22 -5.40
CA SER A 6 -17.10 -15.97 -4.16
C SER A 6 -16.89 -15.00 -2.99
N ASN A 7 -17.91 -14.81 -2.16
CA ASN A 7 -17.92 -14.00 -0.91
C ASN A 7 -16.99 -14.57 0.19
N ALA A 8 -15.89 -15.22 -0.18
CA ALA A 8 -14.93 -15.77 0.78
C ALA A 8 -13.99 -14.63 1.24
N PRO A 9 -13.75 -14.47 2.54
CA PRO A 9 -12.80 -13.47 3.05
C PRO A 9 -11.35 -13.67 2.62
N ILE A 10 -11.04 -14.81 1.98
CA ILE A 10 -9.69 -15.20 1.56
C ILE A 10 -9.64 -15.20 0.02
N ASP A 11 -8.82 -14.31 -0.52
CA ASP A 11 -8.42 -14.27 -1.93
C ASP A 11 -7.06 -14.95 -2.10
N ASN A 12 -7.00 -15.96 -2.98
CA ASN A 12 -5.77 -16.69 -3.30
C ASN A 12 -4.68 -15.79 -3.90
N ARG A 13 -5.06 -14.73 -4.65
CA ARG A 13 -4.10 -13.77 -5.20
C ARG A 13 -3.34 -13.03 -4.11
N ASP A 14 -4.06 -12.54 -3.10
CA ASP A 14 -3.46 -11.89 -1.93
C ASP A 14 -2.57 -12.87 -1.14
N VAL A 15 -2.99 -14.14 -1.01
CA VAL A 15 -2.18 -15.17 -0.34
C VAL A 15 -0.86 -15.40 -1.09
N GLU A 16 -0.92 -15.53 -2.41
CA GLU A 16 0.26 -15.71 -3.25
C GLU A 16 1.19 -14.50 -3.19
N ASP A 17 0.63 -13.28 -3.20
CA ASP A 17 1.41 -12.06 -3.05
C ASP A 17 2.19 -12.02 -1.74
N TRP A 18 1.51 -12.26 -0.62
CA TRP A 18 2.15 -12.31 0.68
C TRP A 18 3.25 -13.35 0.73
N LYS A 19 2.98 -14.56 0.21
CA LYS A 19 3.99 -15.63 0.12
C LYS A 19 5.23 -15.17 -0.65
N ASN A 20 5.05 -14.53 -1.81
CA ASN A 20 6.16 -14.07 -2.64
C ASN A 20 7.01 -13.03 -1.89
N ARG A 21 6.36 -12.04 -1.25
CA ARG A 21 7.06 -11.00 -0.48
C ARG A 21 7.80 -11.57 0.72
N PHE A 22 7.22 -12.54 1.43
CA PHE A 22 7.93 -13.24 2.50
C PHE A 22 9.14 -14.00 1.97
N ASN A 23 9.00 -14.71 0.84
CA ASN A 23 10.10 -15.43 0.22
C ASN A 23 11.23 -14.50 -0.23
N GLU A 24 10.92 -13.32 -0.78
CA GLU A 24 11.91 -12.30 -1.15
C GLU A 24 12.70 -11.81 0.07
N VAL A 25 12.00 -11.52 1.17
CA VAL A 25 12.64 -11.10 2.42
C VAL A 25 13.55 -12.20 2.98
N LEU A 26 13.12 -13.46 2.91
CA LEU A 26 13.89 -14.61 3.39
C LEU A 26 15.06 -14.97 2.48
N ALA A 27 14.97 -14.70 1.18
CA ALA A 27 16.05 -14.98 0.23
C ALA A 27 17.26 -14.06 0.46
N GLN A 28 17.03 -12.80 0.84
CA GLN A 28 18.09 -11.79 0.96
C GLN A 28 17.90 -10.89 2.22
N PRO A 29 17.91 -11.46 3.44
CA PRO A 29 17.61 -10.70 4.65
C PRO A 29 18.64 -9.61 4.94
N ALA A 30 19.91 -9.85 4.58
CA ALA A 30 20.99 -8.89 4.81
C ALA A 30 20.81 -7.60 3.99
N ASP A 31 20.29 -7.72 2.77
CA ASP A 31 20.07 -6.59 1.87
C ASP A 31 18.81 -5.82 2.26
N VAL A 32 17.74 -6.54 2.65
CA VAL A 32 16.51 -5.92 3.16
C VAL A 32 16.81 -5.08 4.40
N VAL A 33 17.56 -5.60 5.37
CA VAL A 33 17.93 -4.87 6.60
C VAL A 33 18.72 -3.59 6.29
N LYS A 34 19.58 -3.62 5.28
CA LYS A 34 20.38 -2.46 4.86
C LYS A 34 19.63 -1.49 3.94
N SER A 35 18.41 -1.84 3.50
CA SER A 35 17.65 -1.01 2.56
C SER A 35 17.26 0.35 3.16
N ARG A 36 17.44 1.40 2.35
CA ARG A 36 17.12 2.79 2.66
C ARG A 36 16.53 3.45 1.42
N SER A 37 15.70 4.46 1.63
CA SER A 37 15.18 5.28 0.52
C SER A 37 16.31 6.05 -0.17
N PRO A 38 16.16 6.36 -1.47
CA PRO A 38 17.16 7.14 -2.21
C PRO A 38 17.19 8.61 -1.72
N ALA A 39 18.20 9.36 -2.15
CA ALA A 39 18.44 10.74 -1.68
C ALA A 39 17.38 11.76 -2.17
N ASP A 40 16.66 11.44 -3.24
CA ASP A 40 15.56 12.23 -3.81
C ASP A 40 14.18 11.84 -3.23
N ALA A 41 14.15 10.93 -2.25
CA ALA A 41 12.93 10.53 -1.59
C ALA A 41 12.24 11.71 -0.90
N GLN A 42 10.92 11.70 -0.94
CA GLN A 42 10.08 12.77 -0.43
C GLN A 42 9.68 12.51 1.03
N PRO A 43 9.39 13.57 1.81
CA PRO A 43 8.89 13.41 3.16
C PRO A 43 7.48 12.78 3.17
N TRP A 44 7.13 12.20 4.30
CA TRP A 44 5.78 11.72 4.59
C TRP A 44 4.81 12.92 4.65
N TYR A 45 3.64 12.79 4.03
CA TYR A 45 2.55 13.75 4.12
C TYR A 45 1.94 13.77 5.54
N ALA A 46 1.67 12.59 6.09
CA ALA A 46 1.11 12.43 7.42
C ALA A 46 2.21 12.41 8.49
N SER A 47 2.08 13.22 9.53
CA SER A 47 2.98 13.16 10.69
C SER A 47 2.84 11.82 11.44
N PHE A 48 3.96 11.25 11.88
CA PHE A 48 3.96 9.93 12.54
C PHE A 48 3.09 9.91 13.81
N PHE A 49 3.25 10.89 14.71
CA PHE A 49 2.45 11.00 15.93
C PHE A 49 1.11 11.73 15.72
N GLY A 50 0.73 12.02 14.48
CA GLY A 50 -0.53 12.67 14.12
C GLY A 50 -1.72 11.73 14.05
N CYS A 51 -1.71 10.59 14.75
CA CYS A 51 -2.73 9.55 14.57
C CYS A 51 -4.15 9.99 14.97
N PHE A 52 -4.30 10.88 15.94
CA PHE A 52 -5.58 11.39 16.43
C PHE A 52 -6.38 12.28 15.46
N ASN A 53 -5.84 12.62 14.28
CA ASN A 53 -6.53 13.41 13.28
C ASN A 53 -6.59 12.69 11.92
N PRO A 54 -7.68 12.00 11.56
CA PRO A 54 -8.98 12.05 12.23
C PRO A 54 -9.11 10.98 13.34
N VAL A 55 -9.93 11.27 14.36
CA VAL A 55 -9.99 10.46 15.60
C VAL A 55 -10.68 9.12 15.39
N ASP A 56 -11.65 9.05 14.49
CA ASP A 56 -12.35 7.84 14.09
C ASP A 56 -11.39 6.79 13.52
N LEU A 57 -10.47 7.20 12.63
CA LEU A 57 -9.44 6.32 12.11
C LEU A 57 -8.54 5.82 13.24
N CYS A 58 -8.09 6.70 14.14
CA CYS A 58 -7.30 6.30 15.30
C CYS A 58 -8.00 5.25 16.16
N LEU A 59 -9.30 5.42 16.43
CA LEU A 59 -10.09 4.51 17.24
C LEU A 59 -10.30 3.16 16.55
N ILE A 60 -10.61 3.16 15.25
CA ILE A 60 -10.73 1.91 14.47
C ILE A 60 -9.39 1.19 14.42
N THR A 61 -8.28 1.88 14.19
CA THR A 61 -6.95 1.27 14.17
C THR A 61 -6.54 0.73 15.54
N TRP A 62 -6.93 1.39 16.63
CA TRP A 62 -6.67 0.92 17.98
C TRP A 62 -7.47 -0.35 18.32
N CYS A 63 -8.77 -0.35 18.04
CA CYS A 63 -9.67 -1.46 18.38
C CYS A 63 -9.54 -2.64 17.41
N LEU A 64 -9.32 -2.36 16.12
CA LEU A 64 -9.30 -3.31 15.01
C LEU A 64 -8.14 -3.00 14.06
N PRO A 65 -6.87 -3.13 14.51
CA PRO A 65 -5.70 -2.79 13.69
C PRO A 65 -5.63 -3.59 12.39
N CYS A 66 -6.11 -4.85 12.38
CA CYS A 66 -6.14 -5.66 11.17
C CYS A 66 -6.99 -5.04 10.06
N VAL A 67 -8.09 -4.34 10.40
CA VAL A 67 -9.01 -3.76 9.42
C VAL A 67 -8.32 -2.58 8.74
N THR A 68 -7.64 -1.73 9.52
CA THR A 68 -6.85 -0.61 8.97
C THR A 68 -5.69 -1.13 8.12
N PHE A 69 -5.01 -2.18 8.59
CA PHE A 69 -3.95 -2.84 7.84
C PHE A 69 -4.47 -3.37 6.49
N GLY A 70 -5.53 -4.18 6.51
CA GLY A 70 -6.15 -4.75 5.31
C GLY A 70 -6.71 -3.68 4.36
N LYS A 71 -7.26 -2.58 4.88
CA LYS A 71 -7.71 -1.43 4.08
C LYS A 71 -6.57 -0.78 3.34
N THR A 72 -5.48 -0.52 4.06
CA THR A 72 -4.27 0.08 3.48
C THR A 72 -3.67 -0.86 2.42
N HIS A 73 -3.58 -2.16 2.69
CA HIS A 73 -3.10 -3.15 1.72
C HIS A 73 -3.93 -3.14 0.44
N HIS A 74 -5.26 -3.16 0.56
CA HIS A 74 -6.17 -3.12 -0.59
C HIS A 74 -5.95 -1.89 -1.46
N ARG A 75 -5.80 -0.71 -0.83
CA ARG A 75 -5.48 0.53 -1.57
C ARG A 75 -4.18 0.42 -2.35
N LEU A 76 -3.15 -0.12 -1.70
CA LEU A 76 -1.82 -0.16 -2.28
C LEU A 76 -1.69 -1.14 -3.45
N ARG A 77 -2.41 -2.27 -3.41
CA ARG A 77 -2.13 -3.40 -4.31
C ARG A 77 -3.28 -3.87 -5.17
N GLU A 78 -4.52 -3.58 -4.78
CA GLU A 78 -5.71 -4.00 -5.53
C GLU A 78 -6.40 -2.82 -6.21
N ASN A 79 -6.89 -1.86 -5.43
CA ASN A 79 -7.60 -0.70 -5.97
C ASN A 79 -7.45 0.51 -5.04
N GLY A 80 -6.80 1.56 -5.55
CA GLY A 80 -6.54 2.80 -4.80
C GLY A 80 -7.80 3.52 -4.31
N ASN A 81 -8.94 3.32 -4.98
CA ASN A 81 -10.24 3.89 -4.62
C ASN A 81 -11.08 2.97 -3.71
N LEU A 82 -10.52 1.86 -3.22
CA LEU A 82 -11.20 0.84 -2.39
C LEU A 82 -12.37 0.13 -3.08
N GLU A 83 -12.41 0.08 -4.41
CA GLU A 83 -13.41 -0.74 -5.10
C GLU A 83 -13.21 -2.23 -4.74
N GLY A 84 -14.31 -2.90 -4.37
CA GLY A 84 -14.28 -4.31 -3.95
C GLY A 84 -13.62 -4.57 -2.58
N TYR A 85 -13.35 -3.53 -1.79
CA TYR A 85 -12.79 -3.69 -0.45
C TYR A 85 -13.82 -4.24 0.55
N GLU A 86 -13.42 -5.29 1.28
CA GLU A 86 -14.14 -5.83 2.43
C GLU A 86 -13.31 -5.66 3.73
N PRO A 87 -13.92 -5.26 4.87
CA PRO A 87 -13.20 -5.05 6.13
C PRO A 87 -12.43 -6.27 6.63
N ILE A 88 -12.99 -7.45 6.43
CA ILE A 88 -12.36 -8.74 6.72
C ILE A 88 -11.91 -9.34 5.39
N ASN A 89 -10.64 -9.12 5.07
CA ASN A 89 -9.98 -9.65 3.88
C ASN A 89 -8.75 -10.49 4.27
N THR A 90 -8.09 -11.09 3.27
CA THR A 90 -6.88 -11.91 3.45
C THR A 90 -5.84 -11.21 4.32
N SER A 91 -5.61 -9.93 4.09
CA SER A 91 -4.60 -9.14 4.80
C SER A 91 -5.00 -8.83 6.25
N CYS A 92 -6.27 -8.54 6.55
CA CYS A 92 -6.72 -8.47 7.95
C CYS A 92 -6.54 -9.83 8.64
N LEU A 93 -6.94 -10.93 8.01
CA LEU A 93 -6.82 -12.27 8.61
C LEU A 93 -5.35 -12.65 8.86
N LEU A 94 -4.46 -12.34 7.92
CA LEU A 94 -3.01 -12.50 8.09
C LEU A 94 -2.49 -11.70 9.28
N PHE A 95 -2.85 -10.42 9.37
CA PHE A 95 -2.40 -9.56 10.46
C PHE A 95 -2.95 -10.03 11.81
N CYS A 96 -4.22 -10.41 11.86
CA CYS A 96 -4.86 -10.95 13.06
C CYS A 96 -4.17 -12.24 13.51
N GLY A 97 -3.95 -13.19 12.59
CA GLY A 97 -3.24 -14.44 12.86
C GLY A 97 -1.80 -14.20 13.33
N ALA A 98 -1.04 -13.32 12.68
CA ALA A 98 0.30 -12.94 13.12
C ALA A 98 0.30 -12.28 14.51
N GLY A 99 -0.72 -11.47 14.79
CA GLY A 99 -0.95 -10.83 16.09
C GLY A 99 -1.14 -11.83 17.23
N CYS A 100 -1.83 -12.96 16.99
CA CYS A 100 -1.99 -14.03 17.97
C CYS A 100 -0.65 -14.61 18.48
N PHE A 101 0.43 -14.46 17.71
CA PHE A 101 1.78 -14.93 18.07
C PHE A 101 2.76 -13.78 18.38
N GLY A 102 2.27 -12.53 18.49
CA GLY A 102 3.14 -11.37 18.71
C GLY A 102 4.00 -10.99 17.50
N LEU A 103 3.68 -11.51 16.32
CA LEU A 103 4.43 -11.30 15.06
C LEU A 103 3.82 -10.25 14.15
N HIS A 104 2.81 -9.50 14.61
CA HIS A 104 2.10 -8.49 13.80
C HIS A 104 3.03 -7.39 13.23
N TRP A 105 4.16 -7.11 13.89
CA TRP A 105 5.12 -6.10 13.44
C TRP A 105 5.80 -6.50 12.12
N ILE A 106 5.87 -7.79 11.79
CA ILE A 106 6.48 -8.28 10.54
C ILE A 106 5.65 -7.82 9.32
N PRO A 107 4.37 -8.25 9.14
CA PRO A 107 3.58 -7.79 8.01
C PRO A 107 3.36 -6.27 8.03
N MET A 108 3.28 -5.65 9.22
CA MET A 108 3.20 -4.18 9.35
C MET A 108 4.42 -3.46 8.79
N SER A 109 5.63 -3.91 9.13
CA SER A 109 6.88 -3.31 8.65
C SER A 109 7.10 -3.54 7.17
N MET A 110 6.71 -4.71 6.65
CA MET A 110 6.71 -5.00 5.22
C MET A 110 5.79 -4.05 4.45
N GLN A 111 4.54 -3.89 4.90
CA GLN A 111 3.61 -2.96 4.26
C GLN A 111 4.11 -1.52 4.32
N ARG A 112 4.72 -1.10 5.44
CA ARG A 112 5.33 0.23 5.56
C ARG A 112 6.47 0.43 4.56
N ALA A 113 7.32 -0.59 4.37
CA ALA A 113 8.37 -0.55 3.36
C ALA A 113 7.79 -0.44 1.94
N ASP A 114 6.65 -1.10 1.67
CA ASP A 114 5.95 -1.01 0.39
C ASP A 114 5.35 0.38 0.16
N VAL A 115 4.76 1.00 1.18
CA VAL A 115 4.31 2.41 1.13
C VAL A 115 5.47 3.33 0.77
N ARG A 116 6.64 3.15 1.41
CA ARG A 116 7.83 3.95 1.09
C ARG A 116 8.30 3.75 -0.33
N LYS A 117 8.38 2.51 -0.80
CA LYS A 117 8.82 2.18 -2.16
C LYS A 117 7.84 2.72 -3.21
N LYS A 118 6.53 2.49 -3.04
CA LYS A 118 5.49 2.90 -4.00
C LYS A 118 5.45 4.41 -4.20
N TYR A 119 5.65 5.18 -3.12
CA TYR A 119 5.52 6.64 -3.14
C TYR A 119 6.85 7.41 -3.06
N ASN A 120 7.97 6.71 -3.19
CA ASN A 120 9.33 7.26 -3.03
C ASN A 120 9.48 8.09 -1.74
N LEU A 121 9.13 7.52 -0.58
CA LEU A 121 9.17 8.21 0.72
C LEU A 121 10.45 7.93 1.49
N GLU A 122 10.91 8.89 2.27
CA GLU A 122 12.06 8.77 3.17
C GLU A 122 11.90 7.64 4.20
N GLY A 123 12.99 6.91 4.46
CA GLY A 123 13.04 5.91 5.52
C GLY A 123 14.04 4.79 5.28
N SER A 124 13.95 3.77 6.11
CA SER A 124 14.79 2.57 6.04
C SER A 124 14.08 1.38 6.66
N CYS A 125 14.54 0.16 6.35
CA CYS A 125 13.98 -1.06 6.96
C CYS A 125 14.00 -1.01 8.49
N LEU A 126 15.10 -0.56 9.09
CA LEU A 126 15.22 -0.44 10.56
C LEU A 126 14.21 0.57 11.14
N LEU A 127 13.99 1.70 10.46
CA LEU A 127 12.97 2.66 10.87
C LEU A 127 11.56 2.09 10.73
N ASP A 128 11.30 1.28 9.71
CA ASP A 128 9.99 0.66 9.53
C ASP A 128 9.68 -0.38 10.61
N ILE A 129 10.68 -1.18 11.00
CA ILE A 129 10.60 -2.11 12.11
C ILE A 129 10.38 -1.34 13.41
N ALA A 130 11.21 -0.33 13.69
CA ALA A 130 11.10 0.49 14.91
C ALA A 130 9.72 1.17 15.01
N ALA A 131 9.23 1.76 13.92
CA ALA A 131 7.91 2.38 13.86
C ALA A 131 6.79 1.37 14.16
N SER A 132 6.88 0.16 13.59
CA SER A 132 5.89 -0.91 13.76
C SER A 132 5.90 -1.51 15.17
N CYS A 133 7.06 -1.57 15.82
CA CYS A 133 7.21 -2.09 17.18
C CYS A 133 6.91 -1.06 18.27
N CYS A 134 7.27 0.22 18.09
CA CYS A 134 7.15 1.25 19.13
C CYS A 134 5.77 1.92 19.17
N CYS A 135 5.14 2.17 18.01
CA CYS A 135 3.75 2.64 17.96
C CYS A 135 3.04 2.07 16.72
N GLY A 136 2.55 0.83 16.83
CA GLY A 136 1.84 0.16 15.74
C GLY A 136 0.60 0.92 15.26
N CYS A 137 -0.18 1.52 16.17
CA CYS A 137 -1.33 2.36 15.81
C CYS A 137 -0.91 3.57 14.98
N CYS A 138 0.09 4.33 15.45
CA CYS A 138 0.63 5.47 14.71
C CYS A 138 1.13 5.07 13.31
N SER A 139 1.85 3.96 13.24
CA SER A 139 2.38 3.43 11.98
C SER A 139 1.27 3.08 10.99
N LEU A 140 0.24 2.34 11.42
CA LEU A 140 -0.90 1.97 10.58
C LEU A 140 -1.70 3.19 10.12
N VAL A 141 -1.99 4.13 11.03
CA VAL A 141 -2.71 5.36 10.68
C VAL A 141 -1.91 6.22 9.69
N GLN A 142 -0.60 6.35 9.88
CA GLN A 142 0.25 7.10 8.94
C GLN A 142 0.21 6.45 7.56
N GLN A 143 0.37 5.13 7.47
CA GLN A 143 0.31 4.40 6.20
C GLN A 143 -1.05 4.56 5.50
N ASP A 144 -2.15 4.46 6.24
CA ASP A 144 -3.51 4.63 5.68
C ASP A 144 -3.71 6.03 5.08
N LYS A 145 -3.22 7.06 5.77
CA LYS A 145 -3.28 8.45 5.31
C LYS A 145 -2.41 8.72 4.10
N GLU A 146 -1.20 8.17 4.05
CA GLU A 146 -0.37 8.26 2.84
C GLU A 146 -1.07 7.65 1.64
N ALA A 147 -1.61 6.43 1.80
CA ALA A 147 -2.31 5.77 0.71
C ALA A 147 -3.55 6.56 0.28
N ALA A 148 -4.39 6.99 1.23
CA ALA A 148 -5.58 7.78 0.92
C ALA A 148 -5.25 9.12 0.23
N HIS A 149 -4.13 9.76 0.58
CA HIS A 149 -3.71 11.02 -0.02
C HIS A 149 -3.13 10.84 -1.43
N ARG A 150 -2.37 9.77 -1.66
CA ARG A 150 -1.53 9.63 -2.86
C ARG A 150 -2.16 8.78 -3.96
N GLU A 151 -2.98 7.77 -3.67
CA GLU A 151 -3.61 6.95 -4.72
C GLU A 151 -4.42 7.80 -5.73
N PRO A 152 -5.23 8.80 -5.32
CA PRO A 152 -5.94 9.65 -6.28
C PRO A 152 -5.00 10.43 -7.20
N LEU A 153 -3.88 10.93 -6.68
CA LEU A 153 -2.88 11.68 -7.45
C LEU A 153 -2.16 10.78 -8.47
N VAL A 154 -1.89 9.54 -8.07
CA VAL A 154 -1.30 8.53 -8.97
C VAL A 154 -2.28 8.24 -10.12
N ASN A 155 -3.55 8.00 -9.83
CA ASN A 155 -4.57 7.74 -10.85
C ASN A 155 -4.71 8.90 -11.84
N GLU A 156 -4.79 10.14 -11.35
CA GLU A 156 -4.88 11.34 -12.21
C GLU A 156 -3.66 11.49 -13.13
N SER A 157 -2.46 11.18 -12.61
CA SER A 157 -1.23 11.21 -13.39
C SER A 157 -1.21 10.17 -14.52
N LEU A 158 -1.77 8.98 -14.28
CA LEU A 158 -1.88 7.91 -15.27
C LEU A 158 -2.87 8.27 -16.38
N ASP A 159 -4.04 8.80 -16.01
CA ASP A 159 -5.07 9.24 -16.98
C ASP A 159 -4.52 10.35 -17.89
N THR A 160 -3.78 11.31 -17.32
CA THR A 160 -3.15 12.40 -18.06
C THR A 160 -2.12 11.87 -19.07
N GLN A 161 -1.29 10.90 -18.68
CA GLN A 161 -0.32 10.29 -19.60
C GLN A 161 -0.98 9.49 -20.73
N GLN A 162 -2.05 8.75 -20.43
CA GLN A 162 -2.81 8.01 -21.45
C GLN A 162 -3.48 8.96 -22.45
N GLN A 163 -4.01 10.09 -22.00
CA GLN A 163 -4.60 11.11 -22.87
C GLN A 163 -3.57 11.74 -23.82
N TYR A 164 -2.33 11.97 -23.35
CA TYR A 164 -1.26 12.47 -24.21
C TYR A 164 -0.83 11.44 -25.27
N GLN A 165 -0.79 10.15 -24.91
CA GLN A 165 -0.42 9.09 -25.86
C GLN A 165 -1.48 8.85 -26.95
N THR A 166 -2.77 8.98 -26.64
CA THR A 166 -3.85 8.81 -27.65
C THR A 166 -3.95 9.96 -28.64
N SER A 167 -3.40 11.14 -28.32
CA SER A 167 -3.47 12.34 -29.17
C SER A 167 -2.34 12.45 -30.22
N SER A 168 -1.35 11.56 -30.21
CA SER A 168 -0.17 11.64 -31.10
C SER A 168 -0.37 11.04 -32.51
N GLY A 169 -1.62 10.77 -32.93
CA GLY A 169 -1.97 10.16 -34.22
C GLY A 169 -2.54 11.13 -35.27
N MET A 170 -2.11 12.39 -35.32
CA MET A 170 -2.52 13.32 -36.39
C MET A 170 -1.76 13.00 -37.69
N GLU A 171 -2.22 11.97 -38.41
CA GLU A 171 -1.76 11.63 -39.75
C GLU A 171 -2.17 12.71 -40.75
N TYR A 172 -1.19 13.47 -41.26
CA TYR A 172 -1.42 14.46 -42.29
C TYR A 172 -1.63 13.76 -43.64
N LYS A 173 -2.84 13.90 -44.20
CA LYS A 173 -3.09 13.57 -45.60
C LYS A 173 -2.32 14.56 -46.48
N PRO A 174 -1.47 14.10 -47.42
CA PRO A 174 -0.87 14.99 -48.40
C PRO A 174 -1.96 15.58 -49.29
N GLN A 175 -2.01 16.91 -49.38
CA GLN A 175 -2.89 17.62 -50.32
C GLN A 175 -2.37 17.36 -51.74
N GLY A 176 -3.14 16.60 -52.53
CA GLY A 176 -2.84 16.32 -53.92
C GLY A 176 -2.77 17.60 -54.74
N GLN A 177 -1.65 17.79 -55.44
CA GLN A 177 -1.46 18.79 -56.49
C GLN A 177 -1.94 18.23 -57.84
N SER A 178 -2.61 19.10 -58.61
CA SER A 178 -2.97 19.06 -60.05
C SER A 178 -4.05 18.08 -60.52
#